data_AF-A0A1B6IYT5-F1
#
_entry.id   AF-A0A1B6IYT5-F1
#
_cell.length_a   1.000
_cell.length_b   1.000
_cell.length_c   1.000
_cell.angle_alpha   90.00
_cell.angle_beta   90.00
_cell.angle_gamma   90.00
#
_symmetry.space_group_name_H-M   'P 1'
#
loop_
_entity.id
_entity.type
_entity.pdbx_description
1 polymer ?
#
loop_
_entity_poly.entity_id
_entity_poly.type
_entity_poly.pdbx_seq_one_letter_code
_entity_poly.pdbx_strand_id
1 'polypeptide(L)'
;MTLRLAALKHVYELSEICAKTKEPYSKSDLSTLRDLLTALSSYDHNLIISWFRLQEKLLPLELLWLLQSQGLVQFTTHIYYKTNLIAGLSEQFEKQIWCQDETLRQNCAETVAGLLATLVNLGPHTSRHVCGPAQQLLETVVEKFVDRLFEDSSVPEIPVPFLSKLLGSSVCVQSRLQVFCVSVLRTFVQSVRKGVTVEEAIRDQSELYTTSKSSPVITDIISKILSKLPAEDVINELSKIVLEEAIRDQSELYTTSKSSPVITD
;
A
#
# COMPACT_ATOMS: atom_id res chain seq x y z
N MET A 1 37.92 -13.10 -13.45
CA MET A 1 36.99 -13.91 -14.26
C MET A 1 36.07 -14.77 -13.39
N THR A 2 36.60 -15.39 -12.33
CA THR A 2 35.88 -16.21 -11.34
C THR A 2 34.77 -15.49 -10.55
N LEU A 3 35.00 -14.25 -10.09
CA LEU A 3 34.00 -13.47 -9.33
C LEU A 3 32.71 -13.19 -10.14
N ARG A 4 32.85 -12.89 -11.43
CA ARG A 4 31.71 -12.59 -12.33
C ARG A 4 30.89 -13.84 -12.67
N LEU A 5 31.54 -15.01 -12.70
CA LEU A 5 30.88 -16.31 -12.87
C LEU A 5 30.06 -16.70 -11.63
N ALA A 6 30.56 -16.40 -10.42
CA ALA A 6 29.83 -16.66 -9.18
C ALA A 6 28.57 -15.77 -9.08
N ALA A 7 28.68 -14.48 -9.38
CA ALA A 7 27.52 -13.58 -9.39
C ALA A 7 26.45 -14.00 -10.41
N LEU A 8 26.86 -14.43 -11.61
CA LEU A 8 25.93 -14.96 -12.62
C LEU A 8 25.22 -16.23 -12.16
N LYS A 9 25.94 -17.12 -11.46
CA LYS A 9 25.35 -18.34 -10.89
C LYS A 9 24.28 -18.00 -9.85
N HIS A 10 24.55 -17.08 -8.92
CA HIS A 10 23.56 -16.67 -7.92
C HIS A 10 22.35 -15.98 -8.55
N VAL A 11 22.53 -15.15 -9.59
CA VAL A 11 21.41 -14.54 -10.33
C VAL A 11 20.56 -15.58 -11.07
N TYR A 12 21.18 -16.63 -11.60
CA TYR A 12 20.46 -17.76 -12.18
C TYR A 12 19.64 -18.50 -11.11
N GLU A 13 20.24 -18.83 -9.97
CA GLU A 13 19.56 -19.49 -8.84
C GLU A 13 18.40 -18.64 -8.29
N LEU A 14 18.57 -17.31 -8.19
CA LEU A 14 17.48 -16.38 -7.86
C LEU A 14 16.31 -16.50 -8.85
N SER A 15 16.61 -16.58 -10.14
CA SER A 15 15.58 -16.71 -11.18
C SER A 15 14.82 -18.02 -11.08
N GLU A 16 15.51 -19.12 -10.75
CA GLU A 16 14.88 -20.42 -10.55
C GLU A 16 13.96 -20.43 -9.32
N ILE A 17 14.38 -19.81 -8.22
CA ILE A 17 13.54 -19.68 -7.01
C ILE A 17 12.28 -18.86 -7.35
N CYS A 18 12.44 -17.72 -8.03
CA CYS A 18 11.32 -16.89 -8.46
C CYS A 18 10.32 -17.66 -9.34
N ALA A 19 10.80 -18.58 -10.18
CA ALA A 19 9.96 -19.34 -11.07
C ALA A 19 9.21 -20.51 -10.39
N LYS A 20 9.73 -21.02 -9.27
CA LYS A 20 9.25 -22.28 -8.64
C LYS A 20 8.32 -22.06 -7.45
N THR A 21 8.52 -21.02 -6.65
CA THR A 21 7.76 -20.87 -5.40
C THR A 21 6.41 -20.18 -5.57
N LYS A 22 5.48 -20.53 -4.69
CA LYS A 22 4.23 -19.78 -4.48
C LYS A 22 4.49 -18.67 -3.44
N GLU A 23 4.08 -17.45 -3.76
CA GLU A 23 4.08 -16.33 -2.82
C GLU A 23 2.86 -16.42 -1.87
N PRO A 24 2.96 -15.97 -0.61
CA PRO A 24 4.15 -15.42 0.07
C PRO A 24 5.21 -16.48 0.41
N TYR A 25 6.47 -16.05 0.50
CA TYR A 25 7.61 -16.97 0.70
C TYR A 25 7.71 -17.53 2.13
N SER A 26 8.06 -18.81 2.23
CA SER A 26 8.33 -19.45 3.52
C SER A 26 9.61 -18.93 4.17
N LYS A 27 9.80 -19.20 5.47
CA LYS A 27 11.04 -18.82 6.18
C LYS A 27 12.29 -19.44 5.57
N SER A 28 12.20 -20.69 5.09
CA SER A 28 13.32 -21.38 4.43
C SER A 28 13.65 -20.79 3.06
N ASP A 29 12.63 -20.36 2.31
CA ASP A 29 12.85 -19.68 1.03
C ASP A 29 13.54 -18.34 1.26
N LEU A 30 13.10 -17.59 2.28
CA LEU A 30 13.69 -16.31 2.65
C LEU A 30 15.14 -16.44 3.15
N SER A 31 15.47 -17.47 3.93
CA SER A 31 16.87 -17.71 4.31
C SER A 31 17.74 -18.02 3.10
N THR A 32 17.25 -18.88 2.21
CA THR A 32 17.98 -19.25 0.98
C THR A 32 18.20 -18.02 0.10
N LEU A 33 17.17 -17.19 -0.10
CA LEU A 33 17.28 -15.93 -0.84
C LEU A 33 18.27 -14.97 -0.18
N ARG A 34 18.22 -14.84 1.16
CA ARG A 34 19.15 -13.97 1.89
C ARG A 34 20.59 -14.42 1.70
N ASP A 35 20.87 -15.72 1.78
CA ASP A 35 22.21 -16.27 1.60
C ASP A 35 22.73 -16.02 0.17
N LEU A 36 21.88 -16.23 -0.85
CA LEU A 36 22.20 -15.94 -2.25
C LEU A 36 22.51 -14.45 -2.48
N LEU A 37 21.70 -13.57 -1.88
CA LEU A 37 21.87 -12.13 -2.03
C LEU A 37 23.08 -11.59 -1.26
N THR A 38 23.40 -12.17 -0.09
CA THR A 38 24.59 -11.81 0.70
C THR A 38 25.88 -12.17 -0.05
N ALA A 39 25.83 -13.18 -0.91
CA ALA A 39 26.95 -13.55 -1.78
C ALA A 39 27.14 -12.59 -2.98
N LEU A 40 26.20 -11.67 -3.23
CA LEU A 40 26.33 -10.62 -4.24
C LEU A 40 26.98 -9.38 -3.63
N SER A 41 27.91 -8.77 -4.37
CA SER A 41 28.57 -7.54 -3.95
C SER A 41 27.87 -6.30 -4.53
N SER A 42 28.13 -5.12 -3.97
CA SER A 42 27.70 -3.85 -4.57
C SER A 42 28.25 -3.62 -5.99
N TYR A 43 29.32 -4.32 -6.38
CA TYR A 43 29.86 -4.29 -7.74
C TYR A 43 29.01 -5.08 -8.74
N ASP A 44 28.11 -5.94 -8.26
CA ASP A 44 27.18 -6.73 -9.08
C ASP A 44 25.86 -5.97 -9.34
N HIS A 45 25.73 -4.72 -8.88
CA HIS A 45 24.54 -3.88 -9.05
C HIS A 45 24.06 -3.80 -10.51
N ASN A 46 25.00 -3.63 -11.44
CA ASN A 46 24.67 -3.58 -12.87
C ASN A 46 24.11 -4.92 -13.38
N LEU A 47 24.60 -6.04 -12.85
CA LEU A 47 24.09 -7.36 -13.21
C LEU A 47 22.66 -7.54 -12.69
N ILE A 48 22.40 -7.14 -11.44
CA ILE A 48 21.07 -7.21 -10.83
C ILE A 48 20.08 -6.29 -11.58
N ILE A 49 20.48 -5.07 -11.94
CA ILE A 49 19.64 -4.17 -12.76
C ILE A 49 19.36 -4.79 -14.14
N SER A 50 20.37 -5.34 -14.81
CA SER A 50 20.17 -6.03 -16.09
C SER A 50 19.19 -7.19 -15.95
N TRP A 51 19.33 -7.99 -14.89
CA TRP A 51 18.39 -9.07 -14.58
C TRP A 51 16.97 -8.56 -14.35
N PHE A 52 16.77 -7.50 -13.55
CA PHE A 52 15.48 -6.84 -13.33
C PHE A 52 14.81 -6.39 -14.64
N ARG A 53 15.58 -5.79 -15.55
CA ARG A 53 15.05 -5.33 -16.84
C ARG A 53 14.52 -6.48 -17.66
N LEU A 54 15.21 -7.63 -17.64
CA LEU A 54 14.85 -8.84 -18.37
C LEU A 54 13.69 -9.62 -17.75
N GLN A 55 13.25 -9.33 -16.52
CA GLN A 55 12.12 -10.02 -15.92
C GLN A 55 10.80 -9.60 -16.59
N GLU A 56 10.14 -10.54 -17.26
CA GLU A 56 8.83 -10.30 -17.87
C GLU A 56 7.68 -10.43 -16.85
N LYS A 57 7.91 -11.19 -15.78
CA LYS A 57 6.93 -11.43 -14.72
C LYS A 57 7.12 -10.46 -13.55
N LEU A 58 6.03 -10.29 -12.79
CA LEU A 58 6.07 -9.59 -11.52
C LEU A 58 6.96 -10.35 -10.55
N LEU A 59 7.80 -9.62 -9.82
CA LEU A 59 8.66 -10.18 -8.80
C LEU A 59 7.95 -10.15 -7.44
N PRO A 60 8.18 -11.16 -6.57
CA PRO A 60 7.64 -11.19 -5.21
C PRO A 60 8.05 -9.96 -4.40
N LEU A 61 7.13 -9.43 -3.59
CA LEU A 61 7.41 -8.29 -2.71
C LEU A 61 8.55 -8.60 -1.73
N GLU A 62 8.64 -9.81 -1.21
CA GLU A 62 9.69 -10.21 -0.28
C GLU A 62 11.08 -10.14 -0.92
N LEU A 63 11.18 -10.51 -2.20
CA LEU A 63 12.44 -10.37 -2.94
C LEU A 63 12.79 -8.91 -3.18
N LEU A 64 11.80 -8.10 -3.57
CA LEU A 64 11.97 -6.65 -3.73
C LEU A 64 12.41 -6.00 -2.42
N TRP A 65 11.85 -6.44 -1.28
CA TRP A 65 12.22 -5.99 0.04
C TRP A 65 13.62 -6.45 0.45
N LEU A 66 14.01 -7.71 0.18
CA LEU A 66 15.36 -8.19 0.46
C LEU A 66 16.42 -7.44 -0.35
N LEU A 67 16.16 -7.16 -1.62
CA LEU A 67 17.06 -6.37 -2.47
C LEU A 67 17.20 -4.92 -1.98
N GLN A 68 16.09 -4.30 -1.57
CA GLN A 68 16.06 -2.97 -0.99
C GLN A 68 16.80 -2.91 0.36
N SER A 69 16.48 -3.83 1.28
CA SER A 69 17.03 -3.85 2.64
C SER A 69 18.53 -4.17 2.68
N GLN A 70 19.05 -4.91 1.72
CA GLN A 70 20.48 -5.16 1.55
C GLN A 70 21.21 -4.06 0.75
N GLY A 71 20.50 -3.02 0.31
CA GLY A 71 21.08 -1.94 -0.49
C GLY A 71 21.54 -2.38 -1.89
N LEU A 72 21.05 -3.52 -2.38
CA LEU A 72 21.44 -4.08 -3.66
C LEU A 72 20.73 -3.36 -4.81
N VAL A 73 19.42 -3.12 -4.73
CA VAL A 73 18.66 -2.36 -5.73
C VAL A 73 17.48 -1.68 -5.04
N GLN A 74 17.18 -0.44 -5.44
CA GLN A 74 16.04 0.27 -4.88
C GLN A 74 14.71 -0.29 -5.38
N PHE A 75 13.70 -0.43 -4.51
CA PHE A 75 12.36 -0.84 -4.93
C PHE A 75 11.78 0.08 -6.04
N THR A 76 12.08 1.37 -5.98
CA THR A 76 11.74 2.36 -7.00
C THR A 76 12.32 2.05 -8.39
N THR A 77 13.45 1.34 -8.46
CA THR A 77 14.03 0.87 -9.72
C THR A 77 13.13 -0.15 -10.40
N HIS A 78 12.47 -1.03 -9.65
CA HIS A 78 11.49 -1.96 -10.20
C HIS A 78 10.28 -1.22 -10.76
N ILE A 79 9.74 -0.26 -9.98
CA ILE A 79 8.62 0.59 -10.41
C ILE A 79 8.95 1.33 -11.71
N TYR A 80 10.16 1.88 -11.81
CA TYR A 80 10.62 2.59 -13.01
C TYR A 80 10.61 1.72 -14.27
N TYR A 81 11.09 0.47 -14.18
CA TYR A 81 11.17 -0.43 -15.33
C TYR A 81 9.88 -1.20 -15.62
N LYS A 82 8.98 -1.31 -14.65
CA LYS A 82 7.79 -2.16 -14.70
C LYS A 82 6.52 -1.38 -14.36
N THR A 83 6.39 -0.17 -14.88
CA THR A 83 5.21 0.69 -14.68
C THR A 83 3.92 0.02 -15.13
N ASN A 84 3.97 -0.83 -16.15
CA ASN A 84 2.84 -1.63 -16.63
C ASN A 84 2.39 -2.73 -15.66
N LEU A 85 3.18 -3.05 -14.62
CA LEU A 85 2.87 -4.08 -13.64
C LEU A 85 2.40 -3.51 -12.29
N ILE A 86 2.14 -2.21 -12.19
CA ILE A 86 1.71 -1.53 -10.95
C ILE A 86 0.41 -2.10 -10.39
N ALA A 87 -0.55 -2.41 -11.26
CA ALA A 87 -1.79 -3.09 -10.85
C ALA A 87 -1.50 -4.44 -10.18
N GLY A 88 -0.62 -5.25 -10.78
CA GLY A 88 -0.21 -6.53 -10.20
C GLY A 88 0.54 -6.39 -8.87
N LEU A 89 1.38 -5.36 -8.72
CA LEU A 89 2.03 -5.04 -7.43
C LEU A 89 0.97 -4.75 -6.36
N SER A 90 -0.06 -3.97 -6.68
CA SER A 90 -1.14 -3.67 -5.74
C SER A 90 -1.87 -4.93 -5.26
N GLU A 91 -2.07 -5.91 -6.14
CA GLU A 91 -2.66 -7.21 -5.78
C GLU A 91 -1.75 -8.05 -4.88
N GLN A 92 -0.44 -8.02 -5.10
CA GLN A 92 0.51 -8.69 -4.19
C GLN A 92 0.50 -8.04 -2.80
N PHE A 93 0.44 -6.71 -2.72
CA PHE A 93 0.33 -5.99 -1.44
C PHE A 93 -0.92 -6.41 -0.69
N GLU A 94 -2.07 -6.41 -1.37
CA GLU A 94 -3.34 -6.85 -0.80
C GLU A 94 -3.25 -8.28 -0.26
N LYS A 95 -2.75 -9.23 -1.06
CA LYS A 95 -2.56 -10.63 -0.63
C LYS A 95 -1.70 -10.75 0.62
N GLN A 96 -0.65 -9.96 0.75
CA GLN A 96 0.23 -10.00 1.93
C GLN A 96 -0.34 -9.27 3.14
N ILE A 97 -1.05 -8.16 2.94
CA ILE A 97 -1.74 -7.44 4.01
C ILE A 97 -2.77 -8.35 4.70
N TRP A 98 -3.45 -9.18 3.92
CA TRP A 98 -4.50 -10.09 4.38
C TRP A 98 -4.04 -11.54 4.49
N CYS A 99 -2.72 -11.78 4.62
CA CYS A 99 -2.17 -13.12 4.79
C CYS A 99 -2.68 -13.77 6.10
N GLN A 100 -3.31 -14.94 5.97
CA GLN A 100 -3.87 -15.69 7.11
C GLN A 100 -2.90 -16.73 7.68
N ASP A 101 -1.81 -17.06 6.98
CA ASP A 101 -0.82 -18.01 7.48
C ASP A 101 0.02 -17.39 8.60
N GLU A 102 -0.26 -17.80 9.85
CA GLU A 102 0.42 -17.31 11.05
C GLU A 102 1.94 -17.39 10.97
N THR A 103 2.48 -18.39 10.27
CA THR A 103 3.93 -18.57 10.14
C THR A 103 4.57 -17.52 9.24
N LEU A 104 3.78 -16.93 8.33
CA LEU A 104 4.19 -15.94 7.34
C LEU A 104 3.80 -14.51 7.70
N ARG A 105 2.74 -14.32 8.52
CA ARG A 105 2.18 -13.01 8.90
C ARG A 105 3.23 -11.98 9.30
N GLN A 106 4.21 -12.37 10.11
CA GLN A 106 5.24 -11.44 10.57
C GLN A 106 6.17 -10.99 9.44
N ASN A 107 6.51 -11.89 8.52
CA ASN A 107 7.34 -11.60 7.36
C ASN A 107 6.57 -10.71 6.37
N CYS A 108 5.31 -11.04 6.09
CA CYS A 108 4.44 -10.21 5.26
C CYS A 108 4.30 -8.80 5.84
N ALA A 109 4.10 -8.68 7.16
CA ALA A 109 4.02 -7.38 7.83
C ALA A 109 5.30 -6.56 7.68
N GLU A 110 6.47 -7.19 7.75
CA GLU A 110 7.76 -6.53 7.58
C GLU A 110 8.01 -6.10 6.14
N THR A 111 7.76 -6.99 5.18
CA THR A 111 7.86 -6.71 3.74
C THR A 111 6.95 -5.56 3.35
N VAL A 112 5.67 -5.63 3.70
CA VAL A 112 4.68 -4.58 3.39
C VAL A 112 5.10 -3.27 4.03
N ALA A 113 5.44 -3.25 5.32
CA ALA A 113 5.85 -2.03 6.00
C ALA A 113 7.13 -1.41 5.40
N GLY A 114 8.12 -2.23 5.05
CA GLY A 114 9.38 -1.76 4.48
C GLY A 114 9.23 -1.17 3.07
N LEU A 115 8.45 -1.81 2.22
CA LEU A 115 8.17 -1.29 0.88
C LEU A 115 7.27 -0.06 0.92
N LEU A 116 6.23 -0.05 1.76
CA LEU A 116 5.40 1.15 1.96
C LEU A 116 6.22 2.32 2.51
N ALA A 117 7.14 2.09 3.45
CA ALA A 117 8.05 3.14 3.93
C ALA A 117 8.87 3.76 2.78
N THR A 118 9.29 2.92 1.82
CA THR A 118 10.00 3.39 0.62
C THR A 118 9.12 4.28 -0.26
N LEU A 119 7.84 3.92 -0.44
CA LEU A 119 6.87 4.73 -1.19
C LEU A 119 6.53 6.05 -0.48
N VAL A 120 6.29 5.99 0.83
CA VAL A 120 5.96 7.17 1.66
C VAL A 120 7.12 8.17 1.66
N ASN A 121 8.36 7.69 1.68
CA ASN A 121 9.54 8.53 1.68
C ASN A 121 9.79 9.29 0.36
N LEU A 122 9.05 8.99 -0.71
CA LEU A 122 9.21 9.70 -1.97
C LEU A 122 8.87 11.19 -1.80
N GLY A 123 9.79 12.03 -2.27
CA GLY A 123 9.72 13.47 -2.11
C GLY A 123 9.59 14.22 -3.45
N PRO A 124 9.49 15.56 -3.39
CA PRO A 124 9.36 16.42 -4.56
C PRO A 124 10.58 16.37 -5.50
N HIS A 125 11.72 15.89 -5.00
CA HIS A 125 12.95 15.72 -5.79
C HIS A 125 13.02 14.36 -6.51
N THR A 126 12.09 13.44 -6.24
CA THR A 126 12.00 12.17 -6.97
C THR A 126 11.56 12.45 -8.40
N SER A 127 12.24 11.83 -9.38
CA SER A 127 11.86 11.93 -10.80
C SER A 127 10.37 11.60 -11.00
N ARG A 128 9.67 12.41 -11.82
CA ARG A 128 8.24 12.22 -12.11
C ARG A 128 7.93 10.82 -12.67
N HIS A 129 8.85 10.25 -13.44
CA HIS A 129 8.73 8.90 -14.01
C HIS A 129 8.66 7.79 -12.95
N VAL A 130 9.15 8.06 -11.74
CA VAL A 130 9.07 7.15 -10.60
C VAL A 130 7.96 7.59 -9.65
N CYS A 131 7.88 8.90 -9.38
CA CYS A 131 6.97 9.47 -8.41
C CYS A 131 5.50 9.18 -8.76
N GLY A 132 5.08 9.40 -10.01
CA GLY A 132 3.69 9.16 -10.42
C GLY A 132 3.24 7.72 -10.22
N PRO A 133 3.91 6.72 -10.82
CA PRO A 133 3.55 5.31 -10.64
C PRO A 133 3.64 4.83 -9.19
N ALA A 134 4.61 5.34 -8.42
CA ALA A 134 4.77 4.98 -7.01
C ALA A 134 3.67 5.57 -6.12
N GLN A 135 3.23 6.80 -6.39
CA GLN A 135 2.10 7.43 -5.72
C GLN A 135 0.80 6.68 -6.06
N GLN A 136 0.60 6.36 -7.33
CA GLN A 136 -0.55 5.54 -7.76
C GLN A 136 -0.59 4.20 -7.02
N LEU A 137 0.54 3.50 -6.94
CA LEU A 137 0.64 2.24 -6.19
C LEU A 137 0.27 2.44 -4.72
N LEU A 138 0.82 3.46 -4.06
CA LEU A 138 0.55 3.76 -2.66
C LEU A 138 -0.94 4.04 -2.41
N GLU A 139 -1.56 4.88 -3.23
CA GLU A 139 -2.98 5.22 -3.15
C GLU A 139 -3.87 4.00 -3.38
N THR A 140 -3.59 3.19 -4.41
CA THR A 140 -4.36 1.96 -4.68
C THR A 140 -4.25 0.95 -3.55
N VAL A 141 -3.07 0.80 -2.92
CA VAL A 141 -2.90 -0.11 -1.78
C VAL A 141 -3.67 0.39 -0.56
N VAL A 142 -3.68 1.71 -0.31
CA VAL A 142 -4.47 2.30 0.79
C VAL A 142 -5.97 2.13 0.54
N GLU A 143 -6.45 2.40 -0.67
CA GLU A 143 -7.87 2.24 -1.04
C GLU A 143 -8.32 0.80 -0.83
N LYS A 144 -7.61 -0.18 -1.41
CA LYS A 144 -7.91 -1.61 -1.22
C LYS A 144 -7.88 -2.06 0.24
N PHE A 145 -6.94 -1.53 1.02
CA PHE A 145 -6.86 -1.83 2.45
C PHE A 145 -8.08 -1.30 3.21
N VAL A 146 -8.49 -0.06 2.94
CA VAL A 146 -9.64 0.58 3.60
C VAL A 146 -10.93 -0.06 3.16
N ASP A 147 -11.13 -0.27 1.85
CA ASP A 147 -12.36 -0.88 1.31
C ASP A 147 -12.59 -2.27 1.94
N ARG A 148 -11.55 -3.10 2.00
CA ARG A 148 -11.64 -4.42 2.62
C ARG A 148 -11.84 -4.40 4.13
N LEU A 149 -11.50 -3.32 4.84
CA LEU A 149 -11.87 -3.17 6.26
C LEU A 149 -13.36 -2.92 6.47
N PHE A 150 -14.04 -2.37 5.45
CA PHE A 150 -15.48 -2.11 5.46
C PHE A 150 -16.29 -3.19 4.73
N GLU A 151 -15.64 -4.12 4.03
CA GLU A 151 -16.28 -5.31 3.47
C GLU A 151 -16.74 -6.27 4.58
N ASP A 152 -18.06 -6.51 4.59
CA ASP A 152 -18.90 -7.41 5.39
C ASP A 152 -18.37 -7.98 6.73
N SER A 153 -19.14 -7.68 7.77
CA SER A 153 -19.01 -7.97 9.21
C SER A 153 -18.85 -9.43 9.66
N SER A 154 -18.81 -10.39 8.74
CA SER A 154 -18.85 -11.83 9.07
C SER A 154 -17.48 -12.53 9.05
N VAL A 155 -16.42 -11.88 8.57
CA VAL A 155 -15.07 -12.46 8.59
C VAL A 155 -14.13 -11.60 9.44
N PRO A 156 -13.66 -12.08 10.61
CA PRO A 156 -12.65 -11.40 11.40
C PRO A 156 -11.26 -11.66 10.79
N GLU A 157 -11.03 -11.27 9.54
CA GLU A 157 -9.68 -11.24 9.00
C GLU A 157 -8.97 -10.02 9.61
N ILE A 158 -8.09 -10.26 10.58
CA ILE A 158 -7.24 -9.19 11.10
C ILE A 158 -6.10 -9.01 10.11
N PRO A 159 -5.89 -7.80 9.54
CA PRO A 159 -4.74 -7.56 8.67
C PRO A 159 -3.44 -7.81 9.43
N VAL A 160 -2.37 -8.15 8.71
CA VAL A 160 -1.05 -8.24 9.32
C VAL A 160 -0.68 -6.89 9.97
N PRO A 161 0.16 -6.86 11.03
CA PRO A 161 0.45 -5.63 11.77
C PRO A 161 1.42 -4.67 11.04
N PHE A 162 1.25 -4.48 9.72
CA PHE A 162 2.14 -3.67 8.88
C PHE A 162 2.08 -2.19 9.26
N LEU A 163 0.90 -1.63 9.56
CA LEU A 163 0.77 -0.22 9.97
C LEU A 163 1.57 0.06 11.25
N SER A 164 1.48 -0.81 12.25
CA SER A 164 2.23 -0.62 13.50
C SER A 164 3.74 -0.63 13.24
N LYS A 165 4.22 -1.51 12.36
CA LYS A 165 5.62 -1.53 11.92
C LYS A 165 6.02 -0.27 11.13
N LEU A 166 5.18 0.18 10.20
CA LEU A 166 5.41 1.37 9.38
C LEU A 166 5.48 2.64 10.25
N LEU A 167 4.51 2.82 11.15
CA LEU A 167 4.42 3.97 12.05
C LEU A 167 5.53 3.98 13.11
N GLY A 168 6.10 2.82 13.43
CA GLY A 168 7.26 2.67 14.30
C GLY A 168 8.61 2.71 13.58
N SER A 169 8.62 2.81 12.26
CA SER A 169 9.86 2.76 11.47
C SER A 169 10.67 4.03 11.61
N SER A 170 11.93 3.90 12.04
CA SER A 170 12.89 5.01 12.08
C SER A 170 13.37 5.46 10.70
N VAL A 171 13.07 4.68 9.65
CA VAL A 171 13.47 4.97 8.27
C VAL A 171 12.49 5.94 7.60
N CYS A 172 11.27 6.07 8.11
CA CYS A 172 10.27 6.94 7.51
C CYS A 172 10.46 8.39 7.95
N VAL A 173 10.52 9.31 6.98
CA VAL A 173 10.63 10.74 7.26
C VAL A 173 9.33 11.22 7.91
N GLN A 174 9.42 11.80 9.11
CA GLN A 174 8.24 12.12 9.93
C GLN A 174 7.19 12.96 9.19
N SER A 175 7.60 14.00 8.44
CA SER A 175 6.66 14.83 7.68
C SER A 175 5.98 14.06 6.54
N ARG A 176 6.65 13.07 5.95
CA ARG A 176 6.07 12.18 4.93
C ARG A 176 5.10 11.19 5.55
N LEU A 177 5.46 10.65 6.71
CA LEU A 177 4.61 9.75 7.48
C LEU A 177 3.30 10.44 7.87
N GLN A 178 3.36 11.72 8.27
CA GLN A 178 2.17 12.53 8.56
C GLN A 178 1.28 12.69 7.33
N VAL A 179 1.84 13.04 6.16
CA VAL A 179 1.07 13.12 4.90
C VAL A 179 0.42 11.78 4.56
N PHE A 180 1.14 10.67 4.73
CA PHE A 180 0.57 9.34 4.54
C PHE A 180 -0.58 9.07 5.52
N CYS A 181 -0.41 9.34 6.81
CA CYS A 181 -1.44 9.20 7.84
C CYS A 181 -2.71 10.01 7.50
N VAL A 182 -2.55 11.26 7.06
CA VAL A 182 -3.64 12.12 6.58
C VAL A 182 -4.35 11.49 5.38
N SER A 183 -3.61 10.95 4.42
CA SER A 183 -4.19 10.26 3.25
C SER A 183 -5.01 9.05 3.65
N VAL A 184 -4.51 8.22 4.59
CA VAL A 184 -5.27 7.05 5.07
C VAL A 184 -6.55 7.47 5.77
N LEU A 185 -6.51 8.50 6.64
CA LEU A 185 -7.71 9.04 7.28
C LEU A 185 -8.72 9.58 6.27
N ARG A 186 -8.24 10.30 5.25
CA ARG A 186 -9.09 10.79 4.16
C ARG A 186 -9.81 9.63 3.48
N THR A 187 -9.10 8.56 3.12
CA THR A 187 -9.71 7.38 2.52
C THR A 187 -10.74 6.73 3.45
N PHE A 188 -10.44 6.60 4.76
CA PHE A 188 -11.43 6.11 5.74
C PHE A 188 -12.73 6.93 5.73
N VAL A 189 -12.62 8.26 5.78
CA VAL A 189 -13.80 9.15 5.80
C VAL A 189 -14.60 9.03 4.50
N GLN A 190 -13.91 8.95 3.36
CA GLN A 190 -14.55 8.85 2.05
C GLN A 190 -15.20 7.48 1.79
N SER A 191 -14.57 6.38 2.21
CA SER A 191 -15.13 5.03 2.03
C SER A 191 -16.40 4.81 2.87
N VAL A 192 -16.51 5.40 4.07
CA VAL A 192 -17.76 5.37 4.87
C VAL A 192 -18.92 6.07 4.15
N ARG A 193 -18.64 7.03 3.27
CA ARG A 193 -19.67 7.85 2.60
C ARG A 193 -20.06 7.36 1.21
N LYS A 194 -19.31 6.42 0.61
CA LYS A 194 -19.55 5.91 -0.76
C LYS A 194 -20.84 5.06 -0.93
N GLY A 195 -21.72 4.96 0.06
CA GLY A 195 -22.90 4.08 -0.03
C GLY A 195 -24.06 4.41 0.89
N VAL A 196 -24.24 5.67 1.31
CA VAL A 196 -25.33 6.05 2.23
C VAL A 196 -26.21 7.09 1.57
N THR A 197 -27.39 6.66 1.09
CA THR A 197 -28.47 7.58 0.72
C THR A 197 -28.99 8.34 1.94
N VAL A 198 -29.68 9.48 1.75
CA VAL A 198 -30.22 10.27 2.88
C VAL A 198 -31.16 9.42 3.74
N GLU A 199 -31.91 8.53 3.12
CA GLU A 199 -32.80 7.58 3.77
C GLU A 199 -32.05 6.53 4.60
N GLU A 200 -30.92 6.03 4.10
CA GLU A 200 -30.03 5.12 4.83
C GLU A 200 -29.34 5.85 5.98
N ALA A 201 -28.90 7.10 5.80
CA ALA A 201 -28.30 7.89 6.87
C ALA A 201 -29.26 8.10 8.05
N ILE A 202 -30.56 8.31 7.78
CA ILE A 202 -31.60 8.50 8.80
C ILE A 202 -31.94 7.17 9.49
N ARG A 203 -32.06 6.08 8.72
CA ARG A 203 -32.31 4.73 9.25
C ARG A 203 -31.14 4.24 10.10
N ASP A 204 -29.94 4.35 9.57
CA ASP A 204 -28.70 3.92 10.20
C ASP A 204 -28.36 4.85 11.38
N GLN A 205 -28.81 6.11 11.41
CA GLN A 205 -28.75 6.94 12.63
C GLN A 205 -29.53 6.31 13.80
N SER A 206 -30.73 5.78 13.53
CA SER A 206 -31.53 5.12 14.57
C SER A 206 -30.88 3.84 15.07
N GLU A 207 -30.21 3.09 14.19
CA GLU A 207 -29.43 1.90 14.53
C GLU A 207 -28.05 2.24 15.15
N LEU A 208 -27.39 3.33 14.77
CA LEU A 208 -26.10 3.76 15.32
C LEU A 208 -26.22 4.16 16.81
N TYR A 209 -27.35 4.77 17.19
CA TYR A 209 -27.65 5.04 18.61
C TYR A 209 -27.85 3.77 19.44
N THR A 210 -28.19 2.63 18.82
CA THR A 210 -28.40 1.36 19.51
C THR A 210 -27.28 0.33 19.32
N THR A 211 -26.43 0.49 18.30
CA THR A 211 -25.51 -0.57 17.84
C THR A 211 -24.06 -0.10 17.62
N SER A 212 -23.72 1.17 17.90
CA SER A 212 -22.38 1.72 17.62
C SER A 212 -21.27 1.08 18.45
N LYS A 213 -20.68 0.01 17.91
CA LYS A 213 -19.25 -0.26 18.09
C LYS A 213 -18.64 -0.37 16.71
N SER A 214 -17.87 0.65 16.33
CA SER A 214 -16.87 0.51 15.28
C SER A 214 -16.05 -0.75 15.56
N SER A 215 -15.74 -1.52 14.50
CA SER A 215 -14.90 -2.72 14.65
C SER A 215 -13.67 -2.40 15.51
N PRO A 216 -13.30 -3.24 16.50
CA PRO A 216 -12.11 -3.01 17.31
C PRO A 216 -10.85 -2.82 16.46
N VAL A 217 -10.79 -3.47 15.30
CA VAL A 217 -9.68 -3.35 14.33
C VAL A 217 -9.63 -1.94 13.73
N ILE A 218 -10.77 -1.42 13.25
CA ILE A 218 -10.86 -0.07 12.69
C ILE A 218 -10.50 0.97 13.76
N THR A 219 -11.02 0.79 14.98
CA THR A 219 -10.77 1.68 16.11
C THR A 219 -9.28 1.72 16.49
N ASP A 220 -8.62 0.56 16.51
CA ASP A 220 -7.18 0.44 16.76
C ASP A 220 -6.36 1.11 15.66
N ILE A 221 -6.70 0.90 14.39
CA ILE A 221 -6.02 1.52 13.25
C ILE A 221 -6.12 3.05 13.31
N ILE A 222 -7.33 3.59 13.50
CA ILE A 222 -7.55 5.05 13.61
C ILE A 222 -6.75 5.62 14.79
N SER A 223 -6.79 4.96 15.95
CA SER A 223 -6.05 5.40 17.14
C SER A 223 -4.54 5.45 16.89
N LYS A 224 -3.99 4.44 16.21
CA LYS A 224 -2.58 4.39 15.81
C LYS A 224 -2.22 5.52 14.86
N ILE A 225 -3.06 5.81 13.87
CA ILE A 225 -2.83 6.90 12.92
C ILE A 225 -2.86 8.26 13.62
N LEU A 226 -3.88 8.52 14.45
CA LEU A 226 -4.03 9.77 15.18
C LEU A 226 -2.86 10.02 16.15
N SER A 227 -2.24 8.97 16.69
CA SER A 227 -1.05 9.11 17.54
C SER A 227 0.17 9.74 16.83
N LYS A 228 0.15 9.82 15.50
CA LYS A 228 1.23 10.38 14.68
C LYS A 228 0.93 11.77 14.12
N LEU A 229 -0.27 12.30 14.34
CA LEU A 229 -0.71 13.56 13.79
C LEU A 229 -0.91 14.61 14.89
N PRO A 230 -0.41 15.85 14.70
CA PRO A 230 -0.87 16.99 15.47
C PRO A 230 -2.39 17.16 15.33
N ALA A 231 -3.08 17.57 16.41
CA ALA A 231 -4.53 17.77 16.38
C ALA A 231 -4.96 18.81 15.33
N GLU A 232 -4.14 19.83 15.10
CA GLU A 232 -4.39 20.88 14.09
C GLU A 232 -4.44 20.31 12.67
N ASP A 233 -3.51 19.42 12.31
CA ASP A 233 -3.48 18.78 10.98
C ASP A 233 -4.72 17.93 10.74
N VAL A 234 -5.21 17.24 11.78
CA VAL A 234 -6.44 16.45 11.72
C VAL A 234 -7.65 17.34 11.48
N ILE A 235 -7.77 18.45 12.21
CA ILE A 235 -8.89 19.39 12.08
C ILE A 235 -8.91 20.03 10.68
N ASN A 236 -7.73 20.47 10.20
CA ASN A 236 -7.59 21.07 8.88
C ASN A 236 -8.00 20.11 7.77
N GLU A 237 -7.59 18.85 7.87
CA GLU A 237 -7.94 17.84 6.88
C GLU A 237 -9.43 17.50 6.88
N LEU A 238 -10.03 17.28 8.06
CA LEU A 238 -11.47 17.04 8.16
C LEU A 238 -12.29 18.22 7.61
N SER A 239 -11.86 19.45 7.90
CA SER A 239 -12.49 20.66 7.35
C SER A 239 -12.40 20.70 5.82
N LYS A 240 -11.26 20.31 5.26
CA LYS A 240 -11.05 20.26 3.81
C LYS A 240 -11.93 19.21 3.14
N ILE A 241 -12.04 18.00 3.72
CA ILE A 241 -12.90 16.93 3.19
C ILE A 241 -14.37 17.39 3.16
N VAL A 242 -14.85 17.99 4.26
CA VAL A 242 -16.22 18.53 4.34
C VAL A 242 -16.48 19.57 3.25
N LEU A 243 -15.51 20.46 3.00
CA LEU A 243 -15.63 21.50 1.99
C LEU A 243 -15.61 20.94 0.56
N GLU A 244 -14.71 20.00 0.27
CA GLU A 244 -14.63 19.30 -1.02
C GLU A 244 -15.92 18.56 -1.36
N GLU A 245 -16.55 17.93 -0.36
CA GLU A 245 -17.82 17.24 -0.54
C GLU A 245 -19.00 18.19 -0.69
N ALA A 246 -19.06 19.29 0.08
CA ALA A 246 -20.10 20.31 -0.11
C ALA A 246 -20.08 20.90 -1.53
N ILE A 247 -18.89 21.02 -2.13
CA ILE A 247 -18.73 21.45 -3.52
C ILE A 247 -19.19 20.35 -4.49
N ARG A 248 -18.85 19.08 -4.23
CA ARG A 248 -19.28 17.93 -5.06
C ARG A 248 -20.80 17.81 -5.09
N ASP A 249 -21.46 17.83 -3.95
CA ASP A 249 -22.92 17.71 -3.84
C ASP A 249 -23.62 18.87 -4.55
N GLN A 250 -23.09 20.09 -4.44
CA GLN A 250 -23.56 21.24 -5.22
C GLN A 250 -23.39 21.03 -6.73
N SER A 251 -22.25 20.48 -7.17
CA SER A 251 -22.00 20.23 -8.59
C SER A 251 -22.93 19.16 -9.17
N GLU A 252 -23.26 18.11 -8.41
CA GLU A 252 -24.18 17.05 -8.80
C GLU A 252 -25.64 17.55 -8.90
N LEU A 253 -26.05 18.43 -7.97
CA LEU A 253 -27.32 19.18 -8.02
C LEU A 253 -27.41 20.09 -9.25
N TYR A 254 -26.33 20.78 -9.62
CA TYR A 254 -26.30 21.59 -10.85
C TYR A 254 -26.39 20.72 -12.11
N THR A 255 -25.78 19.53 -12.15
CA THR A 255 -25.89 18.64 -13.32
C THR A 255 -27.26 17.98 -13.46
N THR A 256 -27.90 17.59 -12.36
CA THR A 256 -29.26 17.01 -12.37
C THR A 256 -30.33 18.05 -12.72
N SER A 257 -30.15 19.31 -12.32
CA SER A 257 -31.04 20.42 -12.70
C SER A 257 -30.99 20.81 -14.18
N LYS A 258 -29.93 20.44 -14.92
CA LYS A 258 -29.77 20.70 -16.36
C LYS A 258 -30.28 19.56 -17.26
N SER A 259 -30.60 18.40 -16.70
CA SER A 259 -31.05 17.21 -17.44
C SER A 259 -32.58 17.04 -17.53
N SER A 260 -33.39 17.98 -17.04
CA SER A 260 -34.82 18.01 -17.33
C SER A 260 -35.06 18.68 -18.69
N PRO A 261 -35.55 17.97 -19.73
CA PRO A 261 -35.99 18.63 -20.95
C PRO A 261 -37.26 19.42 -20.59
N VAL A 262 -37.24 20.72 -20.89
CA VAL A 262 -38.47 21.49 -21.01
C VAL A 262 -39.24 20.88 -22.18
N ILE A 263 -40.23 20.04 -21.89
CA ILE A 263 -41.27 19.69 -22.85
C ILE A 263 -42.13 20.94 -22.96
N THR A 264 -41.90 21.73 -23.99
CA THR A 264 -42.86 22.76 -24.45
C THR A 264 -43.81 22.10 -25.42
N ASP A 265 -45.09 22.12 -25.05
CA ASP A 265 -46.26 21.75 -25.88
C ASP A 265 -46.35 22.58 -27.17
#